data_AF-A0A3C1DYN1-F1
#
_entry.id   AF-A0A3C1DYN1-F1
#
_cell.length_a   1.000
_cell.length_b   1.000
_cell.length_c   1.000
_cell.angle_alpha   90.00
_cell.angle_beta   90.00
_cell.angle_gamma   90.00
#
_symmetry.space_group_name_H-M   'P 1'
#
loop_
_entity.id
_entity.type
_entity.pdbx_description
1 polymer ?
#
loop_
_entity_poly.entity_id
_entity_poly.type
_entity_poly.pdbx_seq_one_letter_code
_entity_poly.pdbx_strand_id
1 'polypeptide(L)'
;MKRHRRFIPRDSTPIDRRSSIVNQQSTQVPATTGPHDLAEEFLDRTTPLSRIRNVLHRYPAVSPAIVLVLSVIVFGLLNERFLNPANLSLITQQVAVVGTLAIAQTLIILTAGIDLSVGAVMVLSSMVTAQFTVQAGVSPVVGLILGLAVALAAGALNGFLVTKFRLPPFIVTLGTLNIFVALTLLYTSGATIRGADMPDLLTWTGTTFNIAGVNFTTGVLMMLVLYIVIAFILQKTAWGRHVYAVGDDKEAARLAGISVNRVLMSVYLAAGSILAIGAWIQIGRSNAASPNAGVDLNLDSITAVVIGG
;
A
#
# COMPACT_ATOMS: atom_id res chain seq x y z
N MET A 1 -25.78 28.15 51.68
CA MET A 1 -25.20 29.47 52.05
C MET A 1 -25.64 30.51 51.01
N LYS A 2 -25.94 31.73 51.49
CA LYS A 2 -26.62 32.87 50.85
C LYS A 2 -26.12 33.26 49.44
N ARG A 3 -27.03 33.41 48.46
CA ARG A 3 -27.46 34.66 47.77
C ARG A 3 -26.33 35.62 47.37
N HIS A 4 -26.29 36.05 46.10
CA HIS A 4 -26.49 37.47 45.71
C HIS A 4 -26.64 37.62 44.19
N ARG A 5 -27.87 37.86 43.73
CA ARG A 5 -28.14 38.58 42.47
C ARG A 5 -27.74 40.05 42.69
N ARG A 6 -27.08 40.68 41.72
CA ARG A 6 -26.98 42.13 41.65
C ARG A 6 -27.65 42.62 40.37
N PHE A 7 -28.62 43.49 40.60
CA PHE A 7 -29.46 44.22 39.65
C PHE A 7 -28.84 45.63 39.45
N ILE A 8 -29.62 46.55 38.87
CA ILE A 8 -29.46 48.01 38.73
C ILE A 8 -28.69 48.49 37.46
N PRO A 9 -29.12 49.56 36.75
CA PRO A 9 -30.44 49.82 36.16
C PRO A 9 -30.36 50.30 34.68
N ARG A 10 -31.52 50.36 34.01
CA ARG A 10 -31.75 51.22 32.83
C ARG A 10 -31.97 52.65 33.31
N ASP A 11 -31.15 53.59 32.83
CA ASP A 11 -31.49 55.01 32.86
C ASP A 11 -32.10 55.41 31.51
N SER A 12 -33.33 55.88 31.61
CA SER A 12 -34.08 56.53 30.55
C SER A 12 -34.46 57.92 31.05
N THR A 13 -33.93 58.96 30.41
CA THR A 13 -34.54 60.30 30.39
C THR A 13 -34.33 60.95 29.02
N PRO A 14 -35.31 61.71 28.51
CA PRO A 14 -35.38 62.14 27.11
C PRO A 14 -34.99 63.63 26.93
N ILE A 15 -35.13 64.11 25.68
CA ILE A 15 -35.08 65.53 25.21
C ILE A 15 -33.64 65.92 24.79
N ASP A 16 -33.34 66.35 23.55
CA ASP A 16 -33.91 67.51 22.88
C ASP A 16 -33.77 67.46 21.34
N ARG A 17 -34.81 67.88 20.63
CA ARG A 17 -34.76 68.24 19.20
C ARG A 17 -34.49 69.74 19.14
N ARG A 18 -33.28 70.16 18.74
CA ARG A 18 -33.10 71.43 18.02
C ARG A 18 -32.03 71.33 16.95
N SER A 19 -32.53 71.57 15.74
CA SER A 19 -31.84 71.98 14.53
C SER A 19 -30.75 73.04 14.75
N SER A 20 -29.57 72.77 14.22
CA SER A 20 -28.66 73.80 13.73
C SER A 20 -28.10 73.36 12.38
N ILE A 21 -28.59 74.05 11.36
CA ILE A 21 -28.06 74.06 10.00
C ILE A 21 -26.63 74.62 10.08
N VAL A 22 -25.63 73.84 9.67
CA VAL A 22 -24.34 74.39 9.24
C VAL A 22 -24.03 73.83 7.86
N ASN A 23 -23.95 74.77 6.93
CA ASN A 23 -23.76 74.59 5.51
C ASN A 23 -22.26 74.39 5.20
N GLN A 24 -21.99 73.46 4.28
CA GLN A 24 -20.86 73.41 3.34
C GLN A 24 -19.43 73.61 3.84
N GLN A 25 -18.64 72.53 3.80
CA GLN A 25 -17.47 72.47 2.90
C GLN A 25 -17.07 71.02 2.68
N SER A 26 -17.44 70.51 1.51
CA SER A 26 -16.90 69.29 0.93
C SER A 26 -15.44 69.52 0.56
N THR A 27 -14.51 69.13 1.43
CA THR A 27 -13.15 68.83 1.02
C THR A 27 -13.19 67.55 0.19
N GLN A 28 -13.37 67.70 -1.11
CA GLN A 28 -13.01 66.67 -2.08
C GLN A 28 -11.51 66.41 -1.90
N VAL A 29 -11.20 65.31 -1.22
CA VAL A 29 -9.89 64.66 -1.32
C VAL A 29 -9.72 64.31 -2.81
N PRO A 30 -8.63 64.71 -3.48
CA PRO A 30 -8.38 64.26 -4.83
C PRO A 30 -8.41 62.74 -4.82
N ALA A 31 -9.21 62.12 -5.69
CA ALA A 31 -9.18 60.68 -5.88
C ALA A 31 -7.74 60.31 -6.25
N THR A 32 -6.98 59.84 -5.26
CA THR A 32 -5.73 59.14 -5.51
C THR A 32 -6.12 58.00 -6.42
N THR A 33 -5.65 58.06 -7.67
CA THR A 33 -5.57 56.90 -8.57
C THR A 33 -5.30 55.69 -7.70
N GLY A 34 -6.27 54.77 -7.66
CA GLY A 34 -6.25 53.67 -6.71
C GLY A 34 -4.88 53.02 -6.72
N PRO A 35 -4.43 52.41 -5.60
CA PRO A 35 -3.37 51.45 -5.75
C PRO A 35 -3.89 50.49 -6.82
N HIS A 36 -3.34 50.54 -8.03
CA HIS A 36 -3.17 49.38 -8.85
C HIS A 36 -2.57 48.38 -7.89
N ASP A 37 -3.43 47.61 -7.25
CA ASP A 37 -3.43 46.18 -7.34
C ASP A 37 -2.08 45.48 -7.45
N LEU A 38 -1.08 46.04 -6.76
CA LEU A 38 0.20 45.41 -6.54
C LEU A 38 -0.06 44.08 -5.80
N ALA A 39 -1.11 44.02 -4.97
CA ALA A 39 -1.54 42.81 -4.29
C ALA A 39 -2.03 41.71 -5.27
N GLU A 40 -2.92 41.98 -6.25
CA GLU A 40 -3.26 40.96 -7.26
C GLU A 40 -2.09 40.68 -8.21
N GLU A 41 -1.28 41.67 -8.58
CA GLU A 41 -0.08 41.44 -9.43
C GLU A 41 0.96 40.53 -8.74
N PHE A 42 1.12 40.63 -7.41
CA PHE A 42 1.99 39.74 -6.63
C PHE A 42 1.39 38.33 -6.44
N LEU A 43 0.07 38.19 -6.42
CA LEU A 43 -0.61 36.88 -6.34
C LEU A 43 -0.55 36.12 -7.66
N ASP A 44 -0.47 36.81 -8.80
CA ASP A 44 -0.49 36.20 -10.13
C ASP A 44 0.89 35.78 -10.66
N ARG A 45 1.98 36.13 -9.95
CA ARG A 45 3.34 35.66 -10.25
C ARG A 45 3.53 34.22 -9.79
N THR A 46 2.85 33.28 -10.46
CA THR A 46 3.18 31.86 -10.39
C THR A 46 4.57 31.64 -10.97
N THR A 47 5.61 31.72 -10.13
CA THR A 47 6.97 31.36 -10.51
C THR A 47 7.01 29.94 -11.07
N PRO A 48 7.92 29.61 -12.00
CA PRO A 48 8.07 28.24 -12.49
C PRO A 48 8.23 27.23 -11.35
N LEU A 49 8.93 27.62 -10.28
CA LEU A 49 9.08 26.87 -9.05
C LEU A 49 7.74 26.64 -8.32
N SER A 50 6.87 27.65 -8.25
CA SER A 50 5.52 27.48 -7.68
C SER A 50 4.65 26.56 -8.52
N ARG A 51 4.77 26.58 -9.86
CA ARG A 51 4.03 25.65 -10.75
C ARG A 51 4.50 24.22 -10.58
N ILE A 52 5.82 23.99 -10.55
CA ILE A 52 6.41 22.65 -10.32
C ILE A 52 5.98 22.13 -8.94
N ARG A 53 6.10 22.96 -7.89
CA ARG A 53 5.65 22.62 -6.55
C ARG A 53 4.16 22.26 -6.51
N ASN A 54 3.31 23.03 -7.20
CA ASN A 54 1.87 22.77 -7.26
C ASN A 54 1.55 21.46 -8.01
N VAL A 55 2.27 21.13 -9.07
CA VAL A 55 2.10 19.85 -9.79
C VAL A 55 2.53 18.67 -8.92
N LEU A 56 3.67 18.78 -8.23
CA LEU A 56 4.17 17.73 -7.33
C LEU A 56 3.22 17.47 -6.15
N HIS A 57 2.62 18.52 -5.57
CA HIS A 57 1.61 18.34 -4.52
C HIS A 57 0.27 17.82 -5.04
N ARG A 58 -0.10 18.15 -6.29
CA ARG A 58 -1.37 17.69 -6.88
C ARG A 58 -1.32 16.23 -7.30
N TYR A 59 -0.15 15.70 -7.66
CA TYR A 59 0.04 14.31 -8.07
C TYR A 59 1.23 13.68 -7.33
N PRO A 60 1.03 13.14 -6.12
CA PRO A 60 2.11 12.56 -5.31
C PRO A 60 2.94 11.47 -6.02
N ALA A 61 2.35 10.74 -6.96
CA ALA A 61 3.02 9.72 -7.77
C ALA A 61 4.07 10.28 -8.76
N VAL A 62 4.02 11.58 -9.07
CA VAL A 62 4.98 12.21 -9.99
C VAL A 62 6.38 12.27 -9.39
N SER A 63 6.51 12.45 -8.06
CA SER A 63 7.82 12.46 -7.39
C SER A 63 8.59 11.13 -7.56
N PRO A 64 8.04 9.97 -7.17
CA PRO A 64 8.67 8.68 -7.42
C PRO A 64 8.97 8.42 -8.89
N ALA A 65 8.07 8.82 -9.80
CA ALA A 65 8.27 8.63 -11.24
C ALA A 65 9.47 9.43 -11.78
N ILE A 66 9.64 10.68 -11.33
CA ILE A 66 10.81 11.50 -11.70
C ILE A 66 12.10 10.84 -11.20
N VAL A 67 12.12 10.38 -9.95
CA VAL A 67 13.29 9.68 -9.39
C VAL A 67 13.60 8.43 -10.20
N LEU A 68 12.60 7.62 -10.54
CA LEU A 68 12.77 6.43 -11.36
C LEU A 68 13.37 6.75 -12.73
N VAL A 69 12.82 7.73 -13.45
CA VAL A 69 13.32 8.15 -14.77
C VAL A 69 14.77 8.63 -14.67
N LEU A 70 15.08 9.45 -13.66
CA LEU A 70 16.43 9.94 -13.44
C LEU A 70 17.39 8.79 -13.13
N SER A 71 17.00 7.84 -12.27
CA SER A 71 17.80 6.65 -11.98
C SER A 71 18.06 5.81 -13.23
N VAL A 72 17.05 5.59 -14.08
CA VAL A 72 17.21 4.84 -15.34
C VAL A 72 18.22 5.52 -16.26
N ILE A 73 18.16 6.83 -16.42
CA ILE A 73 19.11 7.59 -17.24
C ILE A 73 20.52 7.50 -16.66
N VAL A 74 20.68 7.80 -15.37
CA VAL A 74 21.98 7.84 -14.71
C VAL A 74 22.64 6.46 -14.74
N PHE A 75 21.95 5.40 -14.31
CA PHE A 75 22.52 4.05 -14.32
C PHE A 75 22.67 3.47 -15.73
N GLY A 76 21.81 3.86 -16.67
CA GLY A 76 21.95 3.49 -18.08
C GLY A 76 23.20 4.06 -18.73
N LEU A 77 23.63 5.26 -18.32
CA LEU A 77 24.87 5.88 -18.80
C LEU A 77 26.11 5.39 -18.04
N LEU A 78 25.99 5.11 -16.74
CA LEU A 78 27.13 4.68 -15.91
C LEU A 78 27.48 3.20 -16.05
N ASN A 79 26.52 2.35 -16.44
CA ASN A 79 26.72 0.91 -16.53
C ASN A 79 26.06 0.34 -17.80
N GLU A 80 26.88 -0.05 -18.76
CA GLU A 80 26.45 -0.66 -20.03
C GLU A 80 25.60 -1.92 -19.83
N ARG A 81 25.74 -2.62 -18.69
CA ARG A 81 24.94 -3.81 -18.36
C ARG A 81 23.55 -3.46 -17.84
N PHE A 82 23.28 -2.21 -17.45
CA PHE A 82 22.01 -1.82 -16.83
C PHE A 82 20.84 -2.02 -17.79
N LEU A 83 20.94 -1.51 -19.02
CA LEU A 83 19.91 -1.66 -20.05
C LEU A 83 20.05 -2.96 -20.87
N ASN A 84 20.96 -3.86 -20.48
CA ASN A 84 21.09 -5.15 -21.16
C ASN A 84 19.79 -5.95 -21.00
N PRO A 85 19.22 -6.52 -22.08
CA PRO A 85 17.97 -7.27 -22.00
C PRO A 85 17.98 -8.42 -20.98
N ALA A 86 19.13 -9.06 -20.73
CA ALA A 86 19.27 -10.08 -19.69
C ALA A 86 19.10 -9.48 -18.29
N ASN A 87 19.66 -8.30 -18.02
CA ASN A 87 19.48 -7.60 -16.75
C ASN A 87 18.01 -7.14 -16.56
N LEU A 88 17.40 -6.60 -17.61
CA LEU A 88 15.97 -6.24 -17.60
C LEU A 88 15.07 -7.46 -17.34
N SER A 89 15.44 -8.63 -17.88
CA SER A 89 14.74 -9.89 -17.61
C SER A 89 14.80 -10.25 -16.12
N LEU A 90 15.98 -10.14 -15.49
CA LEU A 90 16.14 -10.41 -14.06
C LEU A 90 15.36 -9.43 -13.19
N ILE A 91 15.42 -8.14 -13.52
CA ILE A 91 14.68 -7.08 -12.81
C ILE A 91 13.18 -7.34 -12.85
N THR A 92 12.62 -7.56 -14.05
CA THR A 92 11.16 -7.79 -14.20
C THR A 92 10.70 -9.04 -13.46
N GLN A 93 11.50 -10.10 -13.46
CA GLN A 93 11.22 -11.33 -12.72
C GLN A 93 11.27 -11.12 -11.20
N GLN A 94 12.24 -10.35 -10.68
CA GLN A 94 12.30 -10.02 -9.25
C GLN A 94 11.13 -9.13 -8.83
N VAL A 95 10.79 -8.14 -9.66
CA VAL A 95 9.65 -7.25 -9.45
C VAL A 95 8.32 -8.02 -9.44
N ALA A 96 8.18 -9.13 -10.18
CA ALA A 96 6.95 -9.93 -10.13
C ALA A 96 6.64 -10.48 -8.72
N VAL A 97 7.67 -10.91 -7.99
CA VAL A 97 7.50 -11.41 -6.62
C VAL A 97 7.25 -10.27 -5.66
N VAL A 98 8.11 -9.24 -5.67
CA VAL A 98 7.95 -8.06 -4.80
C VAL A 98 6.60 -7.37 -5.03
N GLY A 99 6.21 -7.18 -6.30
CA GLY A 99 4.95 -6.57 -6.69
C GLY A 99 3.73 -7.36 -6.24
N THR A 100 3.77 -8.70 -6.31
CA THR A 100 2.69 -9.55 -5.80
C THR A 100 2.53 -9.39 -4.29
N LEU A 101 3.64 -9.38 -3.54
CA LEU A 101 3.61 -9.14 -2.10
C LEU A 101 3.17 -7.71 -1.76
N ALA A 102 3.55 -6.72 -2.57
CA ALA A 102 3.11 -5.34 -2.44
C ALA A 102 1.59 -5.20 -2.61
N ILE A 103 0.95 -5.99 -3.48
CA ILE A 103 -0.52 -6.01 -3.59
C ILE A 103 -1.15 -6.50 -2.28
N ALA A 104 -0.62 -7.55 -1.65
CA ALA A 104 -1.09 -8.00 -0.33
C ALA A 104 -0.87 -6.92 0.74
N GLN A 105 0.34 -6.34 0.77
CA GLN A 105 0.71 -5.29 1.70
C GLN A 105 -0.15 -4.02 1.53
N THR A 106 -0.57 -3.70 0.30
CA THR A 106 -1.47 -2.57 0.00
C THR A 106 -2.78 -2.73 0.75
N LEU A 107 -3.40 -3.92 0.71
CA LEU A 107 -4.66 -4.15 1.43
C LEU A 107 -4.51 -3.94 2.94
N ILE A 108 -3.38 -4.35 3.50
CA ILE A 108 -3.09 -4.22 4.93
C ILE A 108 -2.85 -2.75 5.31
N ILE A 109 -2.03 -2.04 4.53
CA ILE A 109 -1.74 -0.61 4.73
C ILE A 109 -2.99 0.23 4.59
N LEU A 110 -3.87 -0.07 3.64
CA LEU A 110 -5.16 0.61 3.49
C LEU A 110 -6.04 0.52 4.75
N THR A 111 -5.81 -0.44 5.65
CA THR A 111 -6.52 -0.54 6.94
C THR A 111 -5.72 -0.01 8.14
N ALA A 112 -4.71 0.83 7.87
CA ALA A 112 -3.74 1.37 8.82
C ALA A 112 -2.96 0.28 9.57
N GLY A 113 -2.61 -0.81 8.87
CA GLY A 113 -1.75 -1.88 9.37
C GLY A 113 -0.41 -1.96 8.62
N ILE A 114 0.54 -2.70 9.19
CA ILE A 114 1.77 -3.11 8.50
C ILE A 114 1.98 -4.58 8.85
N ASP A 115 2.18 -5.42 7.84
CA ASP A 115 2.52 -6.83 8.04
C ASP A 115 3.99 -7.09 7.71
N LEU A 116 4.75 -7.48 8.75
CA LEU A 116 6.16 -7.84 8.64
C LEU A 116 6.38 -9.33 8.35
N SER A 117 5.32 -10.12 8.23
CA SER A 117 5.38 -11.57 8.04
C SER A 117 5.11 -12.02 6.60
N VAL A 118 4.81 -11.09 5.67
CA VAL A 118 4.38 -11.39 4.29
C VAL A 118 5.33 -12.33 3.53
N GLY A 119 6.63 -12.08 3.60
CA GLY A 119 7.68 -12.91 3.02
C GLY A 119 7.77 -14.27 3.69
N ALA A 120 7.65 -14.34 5.02
CA ALA A 120 7.69 -15.61 5.74
C ALA A 120 6.46 -16.48 5.47
N VAL A 121 5.27 -15.89 5.34
CA VAL A 121 4.06 -16.61 4.93
C VAL A 121 4.19 -17.14 3.51
N MET A 122 4.73 -16.32 2.59
CA MET A 122 5.02 -16.74 1.20
C MET A 122 5.99 -17.94 1.18
N VAL A 123 7.09 -17.86 1.94
CA VAL A 123 8.09 -18.94 2.02
C VAL A 123 7.46 -20.20 2.62
N LEU A 124 6.75 -20.10 3.74
CA LEU A 124 6.08 -21.22 4.38
C LEU A 124 5.10 -21.90 3.40
N SER A 125 4.28 -21.11 2.71
CA SER A 125 3.36 -21.58 1.66
C SER A 125 4.09 -22.28 0.52
N SER A 126 5.24 -21.74 0.07
CA SER A 126 6.04 -22.35 -0.99
C SER A 126 6.63 -23.70 -0.56
N MET A 127 7.10 -23.80 0.68
CA MET A 127 7.71 -25.01 1.22
C MET A 127 6.68 -26.10 1.44
N VAL A 128 5.50 -25.77 1.95
CA VAL A 128 4.38 -26.71 2.08
C VAL A 128 3.95 -27.22 0.70
N THR A 129 3.76 -26.32 -0.26
CA THR A 129 3.40 -26.69 -1.64
C THR A 129 4.41 -27.68 -2.24
N ALA A 130 5.69 -27.32 -2.18
CA ALA A 130 6.76 -28.13 -2.76
C ALA A 130 6.96 -29.46 -2.05
N GLN A 131 7.02 -29.48 -0.71
CA GLN A 131 7.27 -30.72 0.05
C GLN A 131 6.16 -31.73 -0.10
N PHE A 132 4.90 -31.32 0.01
CA PHE A 132 3.79 -32.25 -0.16
C PHE A 132 3.79 -32.83 -1.59
N THR A 133 4.09 -32.02 -2.60
CA THR A 133 4.10 -32.48 -4.00
C THR A 133 5.26 -33.44 -4.27
N VAL A 134 6.47 -33.12 -3.80
CA VAL A 134 7.69 -33.89 -4.12
C VAL A 134 7.91 -35.07 -3.18
N GLN A 135 7.72 -34.89 -1.87
CA GLN A 135 8.02 -35.92 -0.87
C GLN A 135 6.79 -36.79 -0.55
N ALA A 136 5.63 -36.17 -0.37
CA ALA A 136 4.39 -36.92 -0.11
C ALA A 136 3.70 -37.40 -1.40
N GLY A 137 4.20 -36.99 -2.58
CA GLY A 137 3.72 -37.45 -3.88
C GLY A 137 2.30 -37.02 -4.22
N VAL A 138 1.75 -35.99 -3.56
CA VAL A 138 0.40 -35.52 -3.87
C VAL A 138 0.38 -34.77 -5.21
N SER A 139 -0.78 -34.70 -5.85
CA SER A 139 -0.95 -33.94 -7.10
C SER A 139 -0.53 -32.47 -6.91
N PRO A 140 0.10 -31.82 -7.91
CA PRO A 140 0.49 -30.40 -7.86
C PRO A 140 -0.65 -29.47 -7.49
N VAL A 141 -1.88 -29.77 -7.94
CA VAL A 141 -3.07 -28.98 -7.62
C VAL A 141 -3.38 -29.05 -6.12
N VAL A 142 -3.25 -30.25 -5.53
CA VAL A 142 -3.42 -30.44 -4.09
C VAL A 142 -2.32 -29.71 -3.33
N GLY A 143 -1.06 -29.77 -3.81
CA GLY A 143 0.05 -28.99 -3.25
C GLY A 143 -0.26 -27.49 -3.21
N LEU A 144 -0.74 -26.90 -4.32
CA LEU A 144 -1.11 -25.49 -4.38
C LEU A 144 -2.27 -25.14 -3.44
N ILE A 145 -3.27 -26.03 -3.32
CA ILE A 145 -4.38 -25.85 -2.37
C ILE A 145 -3.87 -25.88 -0.92
N LEU A 146 -2.93 -26.76 -0.58
CA LEU A 146 -2.33 -26.83 0.75
C LEU A 146 -1.51 -25.56 1.05
N GLY A 147 -0.72 -25.07 0.09
CA GLY A 147 -0.02 -23.78 0.22
C GLY A 147 -0.99 -22.64 0.47
N LEU A 148 -2.06 -22.55 -0.34
CA LEU A 148 -3.13 -21.58 -0.15
C LEU A 148 -3.78 -21.68 1.23
N ALA A 149 -4.09 -22.89 1.69
CA ALA A 149 -4.69 -23.12 3.00
C ALA A 149 -3.77 -22.64 4.13
N VAL A 150 -2.46 -22.87 4.02
CA VAL A 150 -1.47 -22.40 5.01
C VAL A 150 -1.34 -20.87 4.99
N ALA A 151 -1.30 -20.25 3.82
CA ALA A 151 -1.24 -18.79 3.73
C ALA A 151 -2.52 -18.11 4.23
N LEU A 152 -3.69 -18.71 3.95
CA LEU A 152 -4.98 -18.30 4.51
C LEU A 152 -5.00 -18.45 6.03
N ALA A 153 -4.48 -19.56 6.56
CA ALA A 153 -4.41 -19.79 8.00
C ALA A 153 -3.48 -18.78 8.69
N ALA A 154 -2.34 -18.46 8.07
CA ALA A 154 -1.42 -17.43 8.57
C ALA A 154 -2.07 -16.04 8.56
N GLY A 155 -2.75 -15.67 7.47
CA GLY A 155 -3.53 -14.44 7.39
C GLY A 155 -4.64 -14.41 8.43
N ALA A 156 -5.41 -15.49 8.57
CA ALA A 156 -6.46 -15.63 9.57
C ALA A 156 -5.91 -15.48 11.00
N LEU A 157 -4.74 -16.04 11.30
CA LEU A 157 -4.07 -15.91 12.59
C LEU A 157 -3.72 -14.45 12.89
N ASN A 158 -3.04 -13.77 11.95
CA ASN A 158 -2.71 -12.35 12.09
C ASN A 158 -3.98 -11.49 12.26
N GLY A 159 -4.98 -11.70 11.39
CA GLY A 159 -6.26 -11.00 11.45
C GLY A 159 -7.04 -11.28 12.72
N PHE A 160 -7.02 -12.51 13.22
CA PHE A 160 -7.64 -12.88 14.49
C PHE A 160 -6.97 -12.17 15.66
N LEU A 161 -5.63 -12.19 15.73
CA LEU A 161 -4.89 -11.54 16.80
C LEU A 161 -5.13 -10.03 16.81
N VAL A 162 -5.12 -9.40 15.64
CA VAL A 162 -5.38 -7.96 15.49
C VAL A 162 -6.83 -7.60 15.88
N THR A 163 -7.81 -8.38 15.43
CA THR A 163 -9.24 -8.02 15.64
C THR A 163 -9.80 -8.44 16.98
N LYS A 164 -9.44 -9.63 17.49
CA LYS A 164 -9.97 -10.19 18.73
C LYS A 164 -9.26 -9.64 19.95
N PHE A 165 -7.92 -9.59 19.92
CA PHE A 165 -7.10 -9.13 21.04
C PHE A 165 -6.72 -7.65 20.92
N ARG A 166 -7.11 -6.97 19.83
CA ARG A 166 -6.86 -5.54 19.61
C ARG A 166 -5.37 -5.18 19.70
N LEU A 167 -4.52 -6.10 19.31
CA LEU A 167 -3.08 -5.90 19.29
C LEU A 167 -2.68 -5.08 18.05
N PRO A 168 -1.69 -4.17 18.16
CA PRO A 168 -1.17 -3.45 17.00
C PRO A 168 -0.64 -4.42 15.92
N PRO A 169 -1.04 -4.27 14.64
CA PRO A 169 -0.62 -5.15 13.53
C PRO A 169 0.88 -5.40 13.42
N PHE A 170 1.68 -4.36 13.60
CA PHE A 170 3.14 -4.45 13.53
C PHE A 170 3.70 -5.42 14.58
N ILE A 171 3.19 -5.38 15.81
CA ILE A 171 3.66 -6.24 16.91
C ILE A 171 3.25 -7.69 16.65
N VAL A 172 1.99 -7.90 16.25
CA VAL A 172 1.48 -9.25 15.90
C VAL A 172 2.34 -9.86 14.80
N THR A 173 2.55 -9.13 13.71
CA THR A 173 3.20 -9.65 12.51
C THR A 173 4.71 -9.80 12.67
N LEU A 174 5.36 -8.98 13.49
CA LEU A 174 6.74 -9.20 13.91
C LEU A 174 6.89 -10.48 14.75
N GLY A 175 5.91 -10.74 15.64
CA GLY A 175 5.86 -11.98 16.41
C GLY A 175 5.63 -13.20 15.54
N THR A 176 4.62 -13.15 14.67
CA THR A 176 4.28 -14.27 13.78
C THR A 176 5.30 -14.49 12.66
N LEU A 177 6.04 -13.45 12.22
CA LEU A 177 7.21 -13.59 11.35
C LEU A 177 8.17 -14.66 11.89
N ASN A 178 8.59 -14.54 13.15
CA ASN A 178 9.51 -15.50 13.77
C ASN A 178 8.90 -16.89 13.90
N ILE A 179 7.59 -16.97 14.21
CA ILE A 179 6.86 -18.25 14.26
C ILE A 179 6.87 -18.92 12.89
N PHE A 180 6.53 -18.20 11.81
CA PHE A 180 6.46 -18.76 10.47
C PHE A 180 7.84 -19.14 9.92
N VAL A 181 8.88 -18.34 10.20
CA VAL A 181 10.27 -18.69 9.88
C VAL A 181 10.69 -19.95 10.62
N ALA A 182 10.44 -20.04 11.93
CA ALA A 182 10.77 -21.23 12.73
C ALA A 182 10.00 -22.47 12.25
N LEU A 183 8.69 -22.35 12.00
CA LEU A 183 7.86 -23.43 11.45
C LEU A 183 8.39 -23.90 10.10
N THR A 184 8.78 -22.97 9.22
CA THR A 184 9.36 -23.30 7.92
C THR A 184 10.66 -24.08 8.11
N LEU A 185 11.58 -23.61 8.96
CA LEU A 185 12.87 -24.27 9.16
C LEU A 185 12.71 -25.64 9.83
N LEU A 186 11.83 -25.77 10.82
CA LEU A 186 11.53 -27.04 11.49
C LEU A 186 10.88 -28.05 10.55
N TYR A 187 9.89 -27.61 9.76
CA TYR A 187 9.22 -28.45 8.77
C TYR A 187 10.17 -28.90 7.67
N THR A 188 11.12 -28.05 7.30
CA THR A 188 12.02 -28.31 6.17
C THR A 188 13.36 -28.90 6.53
N SER A 189 13.71 -28.93 7.82
CA SER A 189 15.09 -29.18 8.27
C SER A 189 16.11 -28.29 7.55
N GLY A 190 15.70 -27.09 7.09
CA GLY A 190 16.51 -26.19 6.27
C GLY A 190 16.74 -26.64 4.82
N ALA A 191 16.13 -27.74 4.36
CA ALA A 191 16.34 -28.28 3.02
C ALA A 191 15.59 -27.49 1.94
N THR A 192 16.23 -27.34 0.78
CA THR A 192 15.67 -26.73 -0.42
C THR A 192 15.17 -27.82 -1.38
N ILE A 193 13.98 -27.64 -1.95
CA ILE A 193 13.48 -28.50 -3.03
C ILE A 193 13.79 -27.84 -4.36
N ARG A 194 14.45 -28.57 -5.25
CA ARG A 194 14.82 -28.08 -6.58
C ARG A 194 13.63 -28.18 -7.53
N GLY A 195 13.48 -27.23 -8.43
CA GLY A 195 12.41 -27.25 -9.42
C GLY A 195 12.50 -28.41 -10.41
N ALA A 196 13.70 -29.00 -10.60
CA ALA A 196 13.87 -30.22 -11.40
C ALA A 196 13.14 -31.45 -10.82
N ASP A 197 12.89 -31.45 -9.51
CA ASP A 197 12.15 -32.51 -8.82
C ASP A 197 10.65 -32.21 -8.75
N MET A 198 10.24 -31.01 -9.20
CA MET A 198 8.85 -30.55 -9.14
C MET A 198 8.12 -30.82 -10.47
N PRO A 199 6.83 -31.14 -10.42
CA PRO A 199 6.00 -31.18 -11.62
C PRO A 199 5.89 -29.82 -12.30
N ASP A 200 5.76 -29.82 -13.62
CA ASP A 200 5.74 -28.61 -14.47
C ASP A 200 4.75 -27.54 -14.00
N LEU A 201 3.61 -27.93 -13.41
CA LEU A 201 2.62 -26.97 -12.90
C LEU A 201 3.21 -26.03 -11.84
N LEU A 202 4.08 -26.53 -10.95
CA LEU A 202 4.66 -25.71 -9.88
C LEU A 202 5.71 -24.73 -10.41
N THR A 203 6.45 -25.12 -11.44
CA THR A 203 7.49 -24.29 -12.07
C THR A 203 6.96 -23.47 -13.25
N TRP A 204 5.70 -23.67 -13.66
CA TRP A 204 5.08 -23.03 -14.81
C TRP A 204 5.16 -21.50 -14.77
N THR A 205 5.04 -20.89 -13.59
CA THR A 205 5.17 -19.44 -13.38
C THR A 205 6.56 -18.88 -13.71
N GLY A 206 7.56 -19.75 -13.86
CA GLY A 206 8.93 -19.44 -14.31
C GLY A 206 9.14 -19.60 -15.81
N THR A 207 8.15 -20.11 -16.56
CA THR A 207 8.26 -20.24 -18.02
C THR A 207 8.38 -18.85 -18.66
N THR A 208 9.32 -18.71 -19.59
CA THR A 208 9.66 -17.42 -20.19
C THR A 208 9.14 -17.29 -21.61
N PHE A 209 8.84 -16.06 -21.99
CA PHE A 209 8.59 -15.65 -23.37
C PHE A 209 9.36 -14.36 -23.65
N ASN A 210 9.86 -14.22 -24.87
CA ASN A 210 10.71 -13.11 -25.26
C ASN A 210 9.90 -11.98 -25.90
N ILE A 211 10.11 -10.75 -25.43
CA ILE A 211 9.62 -9.54 -26.07
C ILE A 211 10.81 -8.59 -26.23
N ALA A 212 11.15 -8.25 -27.47
CA ALA A 212 12.22 -7.31 -27.79
C ALA A 212 13.57 -7.64 -27.10
N GLY A 213 13.92 -8.93 -26.98
CA GLY A 213 15.14 -9.38 -26.32
C GLY A 213 15.03 -9.57 -24.81
N VAL A 214 13.95 -9.09 -24.17
CA VAL A 214 13.69 -9.26 -22.73
C VAL A 214 12.81 -10.49 -22.49
N ASN A 215 13.24 -11.37 -21.59
CA ASN A 215 12.50 -12.57 -21.19
C ASN A 215 11.59 -12.26 -19.99
N PHE A 216 10.29 -12.21 -20.26
CA PHE A 216 9.26 -12.10 -19.24
C PHE A 216 8.82 -13.49 -18.82
N THR A 217 8.54 -13.69 -17.53
CA THR A 217 7.95 -14.93 -17.04
C THR A 217 6.43 -14.86 -17.04
N THR A 218 5.76 -16.00 -17.16
CA THR A 218 4.31 -16.10 -16.90
C THR A 218 3.92 -15.62 -15.51
N GLY A 219 4.84 -15.68 -14.53
CA GLY A 219 4.68 -15.06 -13.21
C GLY A 219 4.51 -13.53 -13.26
N VAL A 220 5.16 -12.83 -14.19
CA VAL A 220 4.92 -11.39 -14.43
C VAL A 220 3.48 -11.17 -14.89
N LEU A 221 2.98 -11.98 -15.82
CA LEU A 221 1.59 -11.89 -16.28
C LEU A 221 0.60 -12.16 -15.16
N MET A 222 0.86 -13.18 -14.33
CA MET A 222 0.03 -13.51 -13.17
C MET A 222 -0.03 -12.35 -12.17
N MET A 223 1.10 -11.70 -11.89
CA MET A 223 1.18 -10.52 -11.05
C MET A 223 0.38 -9.33 -11.64
N LEU A 224 0.48 -9.08 -12.95
CA LEU A 224 -0.29 -8.02 -13.62
C LEU A 224 -1.81 -8.31 -13.61
N VAL A 225 -2.21 -9.55 -13.86
CA VAL A 225 -3.62 -9.96 -13.75
C VAL A 225 -4.12 -9.74 -12.33
N LEU A 226 -3.34 -10.13 -11.33
CA LEU A 226 -3.71 -9.94 -9.93
C LEU A 226 -3.82 -8.46 -9.57
N TYR A 227 -2.92 -7.62 -10.07
CA TYR A 227 -3.00 -6.16 -9.91
C TYR A 227 -4.32 -5.62 -10.46
N ILE A 228 -4.69 -5.98 -11.69
CA ILE A 228 -5.94 -5.54 -12.32
C ILE A 228 -7.15 -5.99 -11.51
N VAL A 229 -7.17 -7.26 -11.06
CA VAL A 229 -8.27 -7.82 -10.27
C VAL A 229 -8.42 -7.09 -8.94
N ILE A 230 -7.34 -6.91 -8.19
CA ILE A 230 -7.39 -6.24 -6.88
C ILE A 230 -7.71 -4.74 -7.03
N ALA A 231 -7.16 -4.06 -8.02
CA ALA A 231 -7.50 -2.67 -8.33
C ALA A 231 -8.98 -2.51 -8.66
N PHE A 232 -9.54 -3.41 -9.49
CA PHE A 232 -10.97 -3.43 -9.78
C PHE A 232 -11.80 -3.67 -8.52
N ILE A 233 -11.42 -4.65 -7.68
CA ILE A 233 -12.11 -4.95 -6.43
C ILE A 233 -12.12 -3.71 -5.51
N LEU A 234 -10.96 -3.07 -5.30
CA LEU A 234 -10.85 -1.90 -4.44
C LEU A 234 -11.64 -0.70 -4.95
N GLN A 235 -11.63 -0.44 -6.27
CA GLN A 235 -12.25 0.76 -6.84
C GLN A 235 -13.74 0.58 -7.15
N LYS A 236 -14.19 -0.62 -7.49
CA LYS A 236 -15.52 -0.85 -8.08
C LYS A 236 -16.46 -1.65 -7.19
N THR A 237 -16.00 -2.26 -6.10
CA THR A 237 -16.86 -3.09 -5.24
C THR A 237 -17.25 -2.40 -3.93
N ALA A 238 -18.31 -2.92 -3.29
CA ALA A 238 -18.68 -2.49 -1.95
C ALA A 238 -17.58 -2.81 -0.93
N TRP A 239 -16.93 -3.98 -1.04
CA TRP A 239 -15.86 -4.37 -0.12
C TRP A 239 -14.72 -3.35 -0.10
N GLY A 240 -14.28 -2.89 -1.28
CA GLY A 240 -13.26 -1.84 -1.39
C GLY A 240 -13.63 -0.55 -0.65
N ARG A 241 -14.87 -0.07 -0.79
CA ARG A 241 -15.35 1.10 -0.03
C ARG A 241 -15.29 0.91 1.48
N HIS A 242 -15.60 -0.29 1.97
CA HIS A 242 -15.50 -0.59 3.40
C HIS A 242 -14.04 -0.65 3.87
N VAL A 243 -13.13 -1.16 3.05
CA VAL A 243 -11.68 -1.17 3.35
C VAL A 243 -11.17 0.26 3.50
N TYR A 244 -11.45 1.15 2.54
CA TYR A 244 -11.05 2.56 2.64
C TYR A 244 -11.69 3.27 3.83
N ALA A 245 -12.98 3.07 4.08
CA ALA A 245 -13.67 3.69 5.22
C ALA A 245 -13.09 3.25 6.58
N VAL A 246 -12.74 1.96 6.72
CA VAL A 246 -12.10 1.43 7.93
C VAL A 246 -10.67 1.94 8.09
N GLY A 247 -9.97 2.19 6.99
CA GLY A 247 -8.64 2.80 6.98
C GLY A 247 -8.62 4.25 7.44
N ASP A 248 -9.59 5.04 6.98
CA ASP A 248 -9.70 6.47 7.25
C ASP A 248 -10.06 6.75 8.72
N ASP A 249 -11.17 6.17 9.19
CA ASP A 249 -11.59 6.27 10.59
C ASP A 249 -12.40 5.04 11.03
N LYS A 250 -11.81 4.23 11.91
CA LYS A 250 -12.41 3.00 12.45
C LYS A 250 -13.65 3.29 13.30
N GLU A 251 -13.68 4.40 14.04
CA GLU A 251 -14.81 4.77 14.88
C GLU A 251 -15.97 5.28 14.03
N ALA A 252 -15.69 6.16 13.06
CA ALA A 252 -16.70 6.65 12.12
C ALA A 252 -17.30 5.51 11.28
N ALA A 253 -16.45 4.61 10.76
CA ALA A 253 -16.93 3.43 10.03
C ALA A 253 -17.86 2.55 10.88
N ARG A 254 -17.52 2.35 12.17
CA ARG A 254 -18.37 1.59 13.10
C ARG A 254 -19.70 2.29 13.35
N LEU A 255 -19.71 3.62 13.53
CA LEU A 255 -20.94 4.41 13.70
C LEU A 255 -21.80 4.41 12.43
N ALA A 256 -21.19 4.29 11.25
CA ALA A 256 -21.86 4.10 9.97
C ALA A 256 -22.36 2.66 9.73
N GLY A 257 -22.26 1.77 10.72
CA GLY A 257 -22.75 0.39 10.64
C GLY A 257 -21.80 -0.62 9.98
N ILE A 258 -20.56 -0.23 9.67
CA ILE A 258 -19.55 -1.12 9.10
C ILE A 258 -19.00 -2.03 10.20
N SER A 259 -19.03 -3.34 9.97
CA SER A 259 -18.42 -4.32 10.86
C SER A 259 -16.89 -4.33 10.72
N VAL A 260 -16.21 -3.37 11.36
CA VAL A 260 -14.75 -3.15 11.28
C VAL A 260 -13.94 -4.45 11.41
N ASN A 261 -14.23 -5.26 12.43
CA ASN A 261 -13.50 -6.52 12.66
C ASN A 261 -13.64 -7.52 11.51
N ARG A 262 -14.80 -7.58 10.86
CA ARG A 262 -15.02 -8.47 9.71
C ARG A 262 -14.26 -7.97 8.48
N VAL A 263 -14.18 -6.65 8.29
CA VAL A 263 -13.40 -6.03 7.22
C VAL A 263 -11.91 -6.33 7.41
N LEU A 264 -11.37 -6.07 8.61
CA LEU A 264 -9.98 -6.37 8.94
C LEU A 264 -9.66 -7.86 8.74
N MET A 265 -10.49 -8.77 9.25
CA MET A 265 -10.30 -10.21 9.02
C MET A 265 -10.30 -10.57 7.53
N SER A 266 -11.23 -10.02 6.75
CA SER A 266 -11.29 -10.27 5.30
C SER A 266 -10.06 -9.75 4.55
N VAL A 267 -9.48 -8.62 5.00
CA VAL A 267 -8.24 -8.06 4.44
C VAL A 267 -7.06 -8.99 4.68
N TYR A 268 -6.90 -9.53 5.90
CA TYR A 268 -5.82 -10.47 6.17
C TYR A 268 -5.98 -11.81 5.45
N LEU A 269 -7.22 -12.30 5.26
CA LEU A 269 -7.49 -13.49 4.45
C LEU A 269 -7.18 -13.25 2.97
N ALA A 270 -7.58 -12.09 2.42
CA ALA A 270 -7.27 -11.71 1.04
C ALA A 270 -5.76 -11.57 0.83
N ALA A 271 -5.06 -10.93 1.77
CA ALA A 271 -3.60 -10.84 1.77
C ALA A 271 -2.96 -12.24 1.77
N GLY A 272 -3.36 -13.13 2.68
CA GLY A 272 -2.86 -14.52 2.70
C GLY A 272 -3.06 -15.25 1.37
N SER A 273 -4.21 -15.05 0.72
CA SER A 273 -4.50 -15.63 -0.61
C SER A 273 -3.54 -15.11 -1.68
N ILE A 274 -3.26 -13.81 -1.69
CA ILE A 274 -2.29 -13.18 -2.61
C ILE A 274 -0.87 -13.68 -2.33
N LEU A 275 -0.50 -13.87 -1.06
CA LEU A 275 0.82 -14.41 -0.69
C LEU A 275 1.02 -15.86 -1.14
N ALA A 276 -0.05 -16.68 -1.19
CA ALA A 276 0.02 -18.01 -1.79
C ALA A 276 0.32 -17.96 -3.30
N ILE A 277 -0.27 -16.99 -4.01
CA ILE A 277 0.05 -16.73 -5.42
C ILE A 277 1.51 -16.27 -5.55
N GLY A 278 1.95 -15.36 -4.67
CA GLY A 278 3.34 -14.92 -4.59
C GLY A 278 4.31 -16.10 -4.35
N ALA A 279 3.91 -17.08 -3.53
CA ALA A 279 4.68 -18.29 -3.30
C ALA A 279 4.83 -19.13 -4.57
N TRP A 280 3.76 -19.28 -5.36
CA TRP A 280 3.82 -19.99 -6.63
C TRP A 280 4.68 -19.24 -7.65
N ILE A 281 4.57 -17.91 -7.75
CA ILE A 281 5.45 -17.09 -8.59
C ILE A 281 6.91 -17.22 -8.16
N GLN A 282 7.18 -17.22 -6.85
CA GLN A 282 8.52 -17.38 -6.32
C GLN A 282 9.11 -18.76 -6.66
N ILE A 283 8.33 -19.86 -6.56
CA ILE A 283 8.78 -21.21 -6.96
C ILE A 283 9.24 -21.20 -8.41
N GLY A 284 8.43 -20.68 -9.33
CA GLY A 284 8.79 -20.60 -10.74
C GLY A 284 10.00 -19.70 -10.99
N ARG A 285 10.06 -18.53 -10.34
CA ARG A 285 11.18 -17.58 -10.50
C ARG A 285 12.52 -18.17 -10.04
N SER A 286 12.58 -18.76 -8.85
CA SER A 286 13.82 -19.37 -8.35
C SER A 286 14.08 -20.78 -8.89
N ASN A 287 13.12 -21.34 -9.63
CA ASN A 287 13.11 -22.75 -10.03
C ASN A 287 13.45 -23.68 -8.86
N ALA A 288 12.92 -23.35 -7.68
CA ALA A 288 13.20 -23.99 -6.40
C ALA A 288 12.28 -23.41 -5.32
N ALA A 289 12.02 -24.18 -4.25
CA ALA A 289 11.45 -23.72 -3.01
C ALA A 289 12.51 -23.84 -1.90
N SER A 290 12.87 -22.72 -1.28
CA SER A 290 13.91 -22.67 -0.26
C SER A 290 13.40 -21.97 1.00
N PRO A 291 13.70 -22.51 2.20
CA PRO A 291 13.30 -21.88 3.46
C PRO A 291 14.08 -20.58 3.75
N ASN A 292 15.20 -20.35 3.04
CA ASN A 292 16.02 -19.14 3.15
C ASN A 292 15.67 -18.08 2.09
N ALA A 293 14.64 -18.32 1.27
CA ALA A 293 14.20 -17.33 0.30
C ALA A 293 13.54 -16.13 1.00
N GLY A 294 13.55 -14.98 0.33
CA GLY A 294 12.63 -13.90 0.65
C GLY A 294 12.90 -13.10 1.93
N VAL A 295 14.14 -13.13 2.45
CA VAL A 295 14.54 -12.41 3.69
C VAL A 295 14.16 -10.92 3.63
N ASP A 296 14.45 -10.26 2.53
CA ASP A 296 14.23 -8.81 2.37
C ASP A 296 12.83 -8.45 1.83
N LEU A 297 12.05 -9.45 1.38
CA LEU A 297 10.78 -9.21 0.69
C LEU A 297 9.73 -8.51 1.57
N ASN A 298 9.84 -8.66 2.90
CA ASN A 298 9.01 -7.91 3.84
C ASN A 298 9.22 -6.40 3.67
N LEU A 299 10.47 -5.95 3.75
CA LEU A 299 10.82 -4.53 3.65
C LEU A 299 10.64 -4.01 2.21
N ASP A 300 10.97 -4.82 1.21
CA ASP A 300 10.77 -4.45 -0.20
C ASP A 300 9.29 -4.20 -0.51
N SER A 301 8.39 -5.07 0.00
CA SER A 301 6.95 -4.91 -0.24
C SER A 301 6.38 -3.66 0.45
N ILE A 302 6.81 -3.35 1.68
CA ILE A 302 6.43 -2.12 2.38
C ILE A 302 6.93 -0.91 1.59
N THR A 303 8.19 -0.93 1.17
CA THR A 303 8.82 0.16 0.42
C THR A 303 8.08 0.39 -0.90
N ALA A 304 7.73 -0.68 -1.62
CA ALA A 304 6.98 -0.60 -2.87
C ALA A 304 5.63 0.10 -2.70
N VAL A 305 4.88 -0.22 -1.64
CA VAL A 305 3.57 0.40 -1.38
C VAL A 305 3.72 1.84 -0.89
N VAL A 306 4.60 2.09 0.08
CA VAL A 306 4.75 3.42 0.71
C VAL A 306 5.32 4.45 -0.26
N ILE A 307 6.29 4.08 -1.10
CA ILE A 307 6.82 4.98 -2.14
C ILE A 307 5.80 5.12 -3.29
N GLY A 308 5.04 4.08 -3.59
CA GLY A 308 4.02 4.08 -4.64
C GLY A 308 2.90 5.10 -4.42
N GLY A 309 2.60 5.43 -3.17
CA GLY A 309 1.55 6.37 -2.77
C GLY A 309 0.25 5.68 -2.40
#